data_AF-A0A0S7Z000-F1
#
_entry.id   AF-A0A0S7Z000-F1
#
_cell.length_a   1.000
_cell.length_b   1.000
_cell.length_c   1.000
_cell.angle_alpha   90.00
_cell.angle_beta   90.00
_cell.angle_gamma   90.00
#
_symmetry.space_group_name_H-M   'P 1'
#
loop_
_entity.id
_entity.type
_entity.pdbx_description
1 polymer ?
#
loop_
_entity_poly.entity_id
_entity_poly.type
_entity_poly.pdbx_seq_one_letter_code
_entity_poly.pdbx_strand_id
1 'polypeptide(L)'
;MNEQSLALLPPPGSTHWMQREPLSERMLADIAEVNTVFVALALELHLLRPGMPVLGLPAHLLPGLARQGRIGIGSLRLPYVLFDLRFRDPGYWRDQLTGVVSVQDSEGTRATDVRLVRFARTALTLAWHLAQSDPRAARLAFGLETATESLLVGLSVGALDSLARRMAPALAARFCTRERFWSMLGDAARTGTDPACIERVRLLGLQLQGADAARAQQLYRRQRRSTQA
;
A
#
# COMPACT_ATOMS: atom_id res chain seq x y z
N MET A 1 9.60 -9.55 48.60
CA MET A 1 8.71 -9.34 47.44
C MET A 1 9.59 -8.95 46.27
N ASN A 2 9.89 -9.89 45.37
CA ASN A 2 10.65 -9.64 44.14
C ASN A 2 9.77 -10.05 42.96
N GLU A 3 9.42 -9.10 42.10
CA GLU A 3 8.79 -9.35 40.81
C GLU A 3 9.82 -9.92 39.85
N GLN A 4 9.74 -11.22 39.58
CA GLN A 4 10.51 -11.87 38.52
C GLN A 4 9.88 -11.54 37.17
N SER A 5 10.57 -10.69 36.42
CA SER A 5 10.36 -10.45 34.99
C SER A 5 10.33 -11.78 34.22
N LEU A 6 9.17 -12.11 33.64
CA LEU A 6 8.99 -13.15 32.63
C LEU A 6 9.66 -12.70 31.32
N ALA A 7 10.99 -12.64 31.32
CA ALA A 7 11.76 -12.53 30.09
C ALA A 7 11.73 -13.91 29.41
N LEU A 8 10.96 -14.04 28.33
CA LEU A 8 11.01 -15.21 27.45
C LEU A 8 12.43 -15.34 26.92
N LEU A 9 13.16 -16.36 27.39
CA LEU A 9 14.46 -16.73 26.85
C LEU A 9 14.31 -17.04 25.36
N PRO A 10 15.17 -16.49 24.48
CA PRO A 10 15.15 -16.82 23.07
C PRO A 10 15.45 -18.33 22.90
N PRO A 11 14.79 -19.02 21.95
CA PRO A 11 14.97 -20.45 21.75
C PRO A 11 16.43 -20.76 21.36
N PRO A 12 17.04 -21.83 21.92
CA PRO A 12 18.39 -22.22 21.57
C PRO A 12 18.42 -22.81 20.16
N GLY A 13 19.25 -22.21 19.32
CA GLY A 13 19.44 -22.57 17.92
C GLY A 13 19.77 -21.30 17.16
N SER A 14 20.94 -21.25 16.52
CA SER A 14 21.43 -20.14 15.70
C SER A 14 20.47 -19.86 14.55
N THR A 15 19.37 -19.21 14.84
CA THR A 15 18.38 -18.83 13.85
C THR A 15 18.83 -17.48 13.31
N HIS A 16 19.08 -17.52 12.02
CA HIS A 16 19.45 -16.45 11.11
C HIS A 16 18.38 -15.32 11.00
N TRP A 17 17.56 -15.10 12.02
CA TRP A 17 16.42 -14.18 12.03
C TRP A 17 16.82 -12.71 12.14
N MET A 18 18.03 -12.43 12.64
CA MET A 18 18.54 -11.06 12.82
C MET A 18 19.13 -10.41 11.55
N GLN A 19 19.31 -11.12 10.42
CA GLN A 19 20.19 -10.64 9.34
C GLN A 19 19.59 -10.53 7.93
N ARG A 20 18.27 -10.60 7.78
CA ARG A 20 17.65 -10.14 6.52
C ARG A 20 16.71 -9.01 6.84
N GLU A 21 17.18 -7.79 6.58
CA GLU A 21 16.27 -6.67 6.38
C GLU A 21 15.17 -7.15 5.40
N PRO A 22 13.90 -7.00 5.78
CA PRO A 22 12.80 -7.61 5.02
C PRO A 22 12.62 -6.98 3.64
N LEU A 23 13.32 -5.87 3.36
CA LEU A 23 13.37 -5.19 2.07
C LEU A 23 14.83 -4.83 1.79
N SER A 24 15.31 -5.06 0.57
CA SER A 24 16.61 -4.54 0.14
C SER A 24 16.57 -3.02 -0.06
N GLU A 25 17.74 -2.37 0.00
CA GLU A 25 17.90 -0.93 -0.30
C GLU A 25 17.30 -0.53 -1.66
N ARG A 26 17.49 -1.38 -2.68
CA ARG A 26 16.90 -1.15 -4.00
C ARG A 26 15.37 -1.13 -3.93
N MET A 27 14.78 -2.05 -3.19
CA MET A 27 13.32 -2.13 -3.05
C MET A 27 12.76 -0.95 -2.25
N LEU A 28 13.49 -0.51 -1.21
CA LEU A 28 13.15 0.72 -0.48
C LEU A 28 13.22 1.95 -1.39
N ALA A 29 14.18 2.01 -2.32
CA ALA A 29 14.25 3.07 -3.32
C ALA A 29 13.08 3.02 -4.30
N ASP A 30 12.73 1.84 -4.84
CA ASP A 30 11.59 1.66 -5.74
C ASP A 30 10.26 2.04 -5.05
N ILE A 31 10.08 1.64 -3.79
CA ILE A 31 8.90 2.01 -2.96
C ILE A 31 8.86 3.52 -2.71
N ALA A 32 10.01 4.12 -2.38
CA ALA A 32 10.11 5.56 -2.17
C ALA A 32 9.78 6.35 -3.45
N GLU A 33 10.22 5.87 -4.61
CA GLU A 33 9.92 6.47 -5.90
C GLU A 33 8.42 6.41 -6.21
N VAL A 34 7.79 5.23 -6.10
CA VAL A 34 6.35 5.11 -6.39
C VAL A 34 5.50 5.92 -5.39
N ASN A 35 5.90 6.01 -4.12
CA ASN A 35 5.26 6.86 -3.12
C ASN A 35 5.35 8.34 -3.47
N THR A 36 6.50 8.76 -3.98
CA THR A 36 6.73 10.13 -4.46
C THR A 36 5.84 10.46 -5.64
N VAL A 37 5.73 9.54 -6.61
CA VAL A 37 4.84 9.70 -7.77
C VAL A 37 3.37 9.72 -7.33
N PHE A 38 2.98 8.90 -6.36
CA PHE A 38 1.62 8.87 -5.82
C PHE A 38 1.21 10.21 -5.20
N VAL A 39 2.05 10.77 -4.33
CA VAL A 39 1.76 12.07 -3.70
C VAL A 39 1.68 13.16 -4.76
N ALA A 40 2.59 13.16 -5.74
CA ALA A 40 2.51 14.11 -6.85
C ALA A 40 1.20 13.98 -7.65
N LEU A 41 0.73 12.76 -7.92
CA LEU A 41 -0.56 12.53 -8.56
C LEU A 41 -1.72 13.09 -7.74
N ALA A 42 -1.73 12.85 -6.42
CA ALA A 42 -2.77 13.38 -5.53
C ALA A 42 -2.82 14.92 -5.58
N LEU A 43 -1.66 15.57 -5.65
CA LEU A 43 -1.56 17.03 -5.78
C LEU A 43 -2.02 17.53 -7.15
N GLU A 44 -1.61 16.88 -8.24
CA GLU A 44 -2.06 17.22 -9.60
C GLU A 44 -3.59 17.13 -9.72
N LEU A 45 -4.20 16.10 -9.12
CA LEU A 45 -5.65 15.93 -9.09
C LEU A 45 -6.33 16.99 -8.21
N HIS A 46 -5.73 17.36 -7.09
CA HIS A 46 -6.23 18.43 -6.23
C HIS A 46 -6.25 19.78 -6.92
N LEU A 47 -5.21 20.11 -7.68
CA LEU A 47 -5.12 21.38 -8.42
C LEU A 47 -6.22 21.53 -9.46
N LEU A 48 -6.73 20.42 -10.01
CA LEU A 48 -7.87 20.47 -10.94
C LEU A 48 -9.21 20.71 -10.25
N ARG A 49 -9.34 20.32 -8.98
CA ARG A 49 -10.57 20.50 -8.18
C ARG A 49 -10.22 20.88 -6.74
N PRO A 50 -9.75 22.11 -6.51
CA PRO A 50 -9.37 22.56 -5.17
C PRO A 50 -10.57 22.45 -4.21
N GLY A 51 -10.28 22.11 -2.95
CA GLY A 51 -11.30 21.95 -1.90
C GLY A 51 -12.04 20.60 -1.90
N MET A 52 -11.89 19.77 -2.93
CA MET A 52 -12.51 18.43 -2.97
C MET A 52 -11.55 17.35 -2.41
N PRO A 53 -12.07 16.31 -1.74
CA PRO A 53 -11.29 15.14 -1.40
C PRO A 53 -10.71 14.45 -2.65
N VAL A 54 -9.49 13.96 -2.56
CA VAL A 54 -8.77 13.30 -3.67
C VAL A 54 -8.22 11.97 -3.19
N LEU A 55 -8.52 10.88 -3.91
CA LEU A 55 -8.05 9.54 -3.56
C LEU A 55 -8.37 9.15 -2.10
N GLY A 56 -9.51 9.65 -1.57
CA GLY A 56 -9.91 9.47 -0.18
C GLY A 56 -9.24 10.41 0.83
N LEU A 57 -8.26 11.23 0.43
CA LEU A 57 -7.65 12.23 1.31
C LEU A 57 -8.54 13.48 1.44
N PRO A 58 -8.78 13.96 2.68
CA PRO A 58 -9.37 15.28 2.90
C PRO A 58 -8.58 16.40 2.22
N ALA A 59 -9.30 17.35 1.62
CA ALA A 59 -8.70 18.44 0.85
C ALA A 59 -7.70 19.28 1.66
N HIS A 60 -7.94 19.46 2.96
CA HIS A 60 -7.11 20.29 3.84
C HIS A 60 -5.71 19.68 4.11
N LEU A 61 -5.51 18.38 3.90
CA LEU A 61 -4.20 17.72 4.08
C LEU A 61 -3.27 17.92 2.88
N LEU A 62 -3.84 18.14 1.68
CA LEU A 62 -3.10 18.17 0.42
C LEU A 62 -2.11 19.35 0.32
N PRO A 63 -2.44 20.60 0.74
CA PRO A 63 -1.46 21.69 0.79
C PRO A 63 -0.27 21.41 1.72
N GLY A 64 -0.49 20.67 2.81
CA GLY A 64 0.56 20.23 3.73
C GLY A 64 1.59 19.33 3.03
N LEU A 65 1.10 18.36 2.26
CA LEU A 65 1.90 17.45 1.44
C LEU A 65 2.57 18.18 0.25
N ALA A 66 1.87 19.13 -0.38
CA ALA A 66 2.37 19.90 -1.52
C ALA A 66 3.66 20.67 -1.19
N ARG A 67 3.68 21.30 -0.01
CA ARG A 67 4.83 22.08 0.46
C ARG A 67 6.11 21.26 0.63
N GLN A 68 6.00 19.95 0.85
CA GLN A 68 7.16 19.07 1.03
C GLN A 68 7.71 18.52 -0.29
N GLY A 69 6.94 18.70 -1.37
CA GLY A 69 7.31 18.30 -2.72
C GLY A 69 7.61 16.81 -2.86
N ARG A 70 8.22 16.46 -4.00
CA ARG A 70 8.61 15.09 -4.34
C ARG A 70 9.76 14.57 -3.48
N ILE A 71 10.71 15.45 -3.14
CA ILE A 71 11.96 15.08 -2.48
C ILE A 71 11.72 14.69 -1.00
N GLY A 72 10.83 15.39 -0.29
CA GLY A 72 10.59 15.16 1.13
C GLY A 72 9.91 13.83 1.45
N ILE A 73 9.09 13.29 0.54
CA ILE A 73 8.45 11.98 0.74
C ILE A 73 9.41 10.84 0.40
N GLY A 74 10.17 10.95 -0.69
CA GLY A 74 11.11 9.92 -1.12
C GLY A 74 12.27 9.69 -0.14
N SER A 75 12.68 10.72 0.61
CA SER A 75 13.73 10.60 1.63
C SER A 75 13.31 9.78 2.86
N LEU A 76 12.00 9.63 3.11
CA LEU A 76 11.50 8.90 4.27
C LEU A 76 11.78 7.39 4.22
N ARG A 77 12.06 6.83 3.01
CA ARG A 77 12.34 5.41 2.77
C ARG A 77 11.38 4.49 3.54
N LEU A 78 10.08 4.72 3.36
CA LEU A 78 9.05 3.94 4.05
C LEU A 78 9.03 2.50 3.52
N PRO A 79 8.91 1.48 4.38
CA PRO A 79 8.89 0.07 3.96
C PRO A 79 7.52 -0.37 3.41
N TYR A 80 6.64 0.57 3.07
CA TYR A 80 5.30 0.32 2.58
C TYR A 80 4.85 1.40 1.60
N VAL A 81 3.88 1.06 0.76
CA VAL A 81 3.27 2.00 -0.17
C VAL A 81 2.21 2.86 0.52
N LEU A 82 2.07 4.10 0.03
CA LEU A 82 1.12 5.12 0.50
C LEU A 82 -0.22 5.09 -0.23
N PHE A 83 -0.41 4.13 -1.12
CA PHE A 83 -1.62 3.94 -1.91
C PHE A 83 -2.17 2.52 -1.72
N ASP A 84 -3.39 2.32 -2.19
CA ASP A 84 -4.02 1.02 -2.23
C ASP A 84 -4.81 0.86 -3.54
N LEU A 85 -4.76 -0.35 -4.10
CA LEU A 85 -5.61 -0.82 -5.21
C LEU A 85 -6.51 -1.95 -4.70
N ARG A 86 -6.95 -1.83 -3.44
CA ARG A 86 -7.68 -2.87 -2.69
C ARG A 86 -6.89 -4.17 -2.62
N PHE A 87 -5.59 -4.10 -2.33
CA PHE A 87 -4.68 -5.26 -2.27
C PHE A 87 -5.09 -6.32 -1.23
N ARG A 88 -5.96 -5.94 -0.28
CA ARG A 88 -6.53 -6.79 0.77
C ARG A 88 -7.93 -7.32 0.46
N ASP A 89 -8.39 -7.16 -0.78
CA ASP A 89 -9.72 -7.60 -1.19
C ASP A 89 -9.61 -8.61 -2.34
N PRO A 90 -9.39 -9.90 -2.03
CA PRO A 90 -9.27 -10.93 -3.05
C PRO A 90 -10.57 -11.15 -3.82
N GLY A 91 -11.73 -10.79 -3.25
CA GLY A 91 -13.01 -10.81 -3.94
C GLY A 91 -13.01 -9.82 -5.10
N TYR A 92 -12.73 -8.55 -4.78
CA TYR A 92 -12.60 -7.49 -5.76
C TYR A 92 -11.58 -7.84 -6.85
N TRP A 93 -10.41 -8.37 -6.48
CA TRP A 93 -9.39 -8.77 -7.45
C TRP A 93 -9.85 -9.88 -8.39
N ARG A 94 -10.54 -10.91 -7.88
CA ARG A 94 -11.13 -11.96 -8.73
C ARG A 94 -12.11 -11.37 -9.74
N ASP A 95 -12.98 -10.46 -9.31
CA ASP A 95 -13.96 -9.81 -10.19
C ASP A 95 -13.29 -8.96 -11.28
N GLN A 96 -12.20 -8.25 -10.94
CA GLN A 96 -11.45 -7.49 -11.94
C GLN A 96 -10.77 -8.41 -12.96
N LEU A 97 -10.27 -9.57 -12.53
CA LEU A 97 -9.57 -10.54 -13.39
C LEU A 97 -10.51 -11.34 -14.30
N THR A 98 -11.68 -11.76 -13.81
CA THR A 98 -12.70 -12.39 -14.67
C THR A 98 -13.15 -11.41 -15.76
N GLY A 99 -13.29 -10.13 -15.41
CA GLY A 99 -13.51 -9.05 -16.37
C GLY A 99 -12.38 -8.90 -17.38
N VAL A 100 -11.12 -9.25 -17.06
CA VAL A 100 -9.99 -9.22 -18.03
C VAL A 100 -10.15 -10.24 -19.13
N VAL A 101 -10.59 -11.44 -18.80
CA VAL A 101 -10.76 -12.53 -19.74
C VAL A 101 -12.00 -12.33 -20.64
N SER A 102 -12.98 -11.55 -20.17
CA SER A 102 -14.30 -11.40 -20.81
C SER A 102 -14.44 -10.24 -21.82
N VAL A 103 -13.40 -9.44 -22.11
CA VAL A 103 -13.59 -8.26 -22.98
C VAL A 103 -13.59 -8.64 -24.46
N GLN A 104 -14.77 -9.05 -24.94
CA GLN A 104 -15.37 -8.47 -26.13
C GLN A 104 -16.19 -7.26 -25.68
N ASP A 105 -15.95 -6.10 -26.30
CA ASP A 105 -16.80 -4.91 -26.37
C ASP A 105 -17.71 -4.59 -25.18
N SER A 106 -17.28 -3.63 -24.35
CA SER A 106 -18.19 -2.90 -23.47
C SER A 106 -17.82 -1.42 -23.47
N GLU A 107 -18.23 -0.74 -24.54
CA GLU A 107 -18.39 0.70 -24.56
C GLU A 107 -19.41 1.10 -23.48
N GLY A 108 -19.02 1.96 -22.53
CA GLY A 108 -19.94 2.47 -21.53
C GLY A 108 -19.34 2.82 -20.17
N THR A 109 -18.10 2.41 -19.89
CA THR A 109 -17.43 2.82 -18.65
C THR A 109 -16.95 4.26 -18.81
N ARG A 110 -17.43 5.16 -17.93
CA ARG A 110 -16.96 6.56 -17.82
C ARG A 110 -15.43 6.60 -17.99
N ALA A 111 -14.94 7.41 -18.94
CA ALA A 111 -13.52 7.46 -19.25
C ALA A 111 -12.69 7.70 -17.98
N THR A 112 -11.94 6.68 -17.56
CA THR A 112 -11.05 6.76 -16.40
C THR A 112 -9.94 7.76 -16.71
N ASP A 113 -9.63 8.62 -15.74
CA ASP A 113 -8.55 9.60 -15.88
C ASP A 113 -7.24 8.89 -16.25
N VAL A 114 -6.63 9.30 -17.37
CA VAL A 114 -5.41 8.69 -17.91
C VAL A 114 -4.25 8.70 -16.92
N ARG A 115 -4.21 9.67 -16.00
CA ARG A 115 -3.18 9.77 -14.96
C ARG A 115 -3.34 8.68 -13.90
N LEU A 116 -4.58 8.36 -13.53
CA LEU A 116 -4.89 7.25 -12.63
C LEU A 116 -4.49 5.93 -13.28
N VAL A 117 -4.82 5.73 -14.57
CA VAL A 117 -4.43 4.52 -15.32
C VAL A 117 -2.91 4.37 -15.39
N ARG A 118 -2.19 5.45 -15.72
CA ARG A 118 -0.72 5.45 -15.78
C ARG A 118 -0.12 5.06 -14.44
N PHE A 119 -0.60 5.65 -13.34
CA PHE A 119 -0.11 5.31 -12.01
C PHE A 119 -0.46 3.88 -11.62
N ALA A 120 -1.72 3.45 -11.84
CA ALA A 120 -2.15 2.09 -11.54
C ALA A 120 -1.30 1.05 -12.27
N ARG A 121 -0.90 1.33 -13.52
CA ARG A 121 0.03 0.48 -14.28
C ARG A 121 1.38 0.38 -13.58
N THR A 122 2.01 1.50 -13.23
CA THR A 122 3.28 1.51 -12.48
C THR A 122 3.17 0.74 -11.17
N ALA A 123 2.13 1.00 -10.39
CA ALA A 123 1.86 0.34 -9.12
C ALA A 123 1.68 -1.17 -9.27
N LEU A 124 0.89 -1.60 -10.26
CA LEU A 124 0.63 -3.01 -10.53
C LEU A 124 1.88 -3.72 -11.04
N THR A 125 2.64 -3.11 -11.94
CA THR A 125 3.90 -3.69 -12.42
C THR A 125 4.89 -3.90 -11.28
N LEU A 126 5.03 -2.93 -10.37
CA LEU A 126 5.89 -3.08 -9.19
C LEU A 126 5.38 -4.18 -8.25
N ALA A 127 4.07 -4.20 -7.96
CA ALA A 127 3.46 -5.23 -7.12
C ALA A 127 3.61 -6.63 -7.71
N TRP A 128 3.37 -6.79 -9.02
CA TRP A 128 3.54 -8.03 -9.77
C TRP A 128 4.99 -8.51 -9.78
N HIS A 129 5.93 -7.60 -10.03
CA HIS A 129 7.35 -7.94 -10.02
C HIS A 129 7.80 -8.41 -8.62
N LEU A 130 7.43 -7.66 -7.57
CA LEU A 130 7.79 -8.02 -6.20
C LEU A 130 7.09 -9.31 -5.76
N ALA A 131 5.83 -9.53 -6.13
CA ALA A 131 5.12 -10.76 -5.78
C ALA A 131 5.80 -12.01 -6.37
N GLN A 132 6.43 -11.90 -7.56
CA GLN A 132 7.17 -12.99 -8.16
C GLN A 132 8.59 -13.18 -7.60
N SER A 133 9.30 -12.09 -7.30
CA SER A 133 10.71 -12.15 -6.89
C SER A 133 10.88 -12.31 -5.38
N ASP A 134 10.05 -11.64 -4.58
CA ASP A 134 10.03 -11.72 -3.12
C ASP A 134 8.61 -11.51 -2.58
N PRO A 135 7.82 -12.60 -2.47
CA PRO A 135 6.44 -12.49 -2.00
C PRO A 135 6.30 -12.01 -0.55
N ARG A 136 7.35 -12.13 0.28
CA ARG A 136 7.32 -11.59 1.65
C ARG A 136 7.44 -10.08 1.62
N ALA A 137 8.35 -9.56 0.81
CA ALA A 137 8.48 -8.13 0.59
C ALA A 137 7.23 -7.54 -0.05
N ALA A 138 6.62 -8.21 -1.03
CA ALA A 138 5.38 -7.75 -1.65
C ALA A 138 4.25 -7.61 -0.60
N ARG A 139 4.09 -8.62 0.28
CA ARG A 139 3.15 -8.54 1.39
C ARG A 139 3.49 -7.44 2.39
N LEU A 140 4.77 -7.23 2.70
CA LEU A 140 5.16 -6.14 3.59
C LEU A 140 4.89 -4.78 2.96
N ALA A 141 5.29 -4.56 1.71
CA ALA A 141 5.20 -3.28 1.04
C ALA A 141 3.75 -2.88 0.73
N PHE A 142 2.97 -3.81 0.14
CA PHE A 142 1.62 -3.55 -0.33
C PHE A 142 0.54 -3.97 0.68
N GLY A 143 0.89 -4.77 1.69
CA GLY A 143 -0.10 -5.40 2.57
C GLY A 143 -1.00 -6.37 1.84
N LEU A 144 -0.48 -7.08 0.84
CA LEU A 144 -1.22 -8.09 0.08
C LEU A 144 -1.79 -9.16 1.01
N GLU A 145 -3.03 -9.55 0.73
CA GLU A 145 -3.54 -10.83 1.21
C GLU A 145 -2.95 -11.98 0.37
N THR A 146 -2.71 -13.14 0.98
CA THR A 146 -2.13 -14.32 0.28
C THR A 146 -2.91 -14.71 -0.97
N ALA A 147 -4.23 -14.56 -0.95
CA ALA A 147 -5.07 -14.82 -2.12
C ALA A 147 -4.82 -13.80 -3.24
N THR A 148 -4.71 -12.50 -2.92
CA THR A 148 -4.37 -11.45 -3.90
C THR A 148 -2.96 -11.61 -4.45
N GLU A 149 -1.99 -11.98 -3.61
CA GLU A 149 -0.63 -12.31 -4.02
C GLU A 149 -0.62 -13.45 -5.04
N SER A 150 -1.37 -14.52 -4.78
CA SER A 150 -1.48 -15.68 -5.68
C SER A 150 -2.07 -15.27 -7.05
N LEU A 151 -3.08 -14.39 -7.03
CA LEU A 151 -3.66 -13.83 -8.25
C LEU A 151 -2.64 -12.98 -9.02
N LEU A 152 -1.88 -12.13 -8.34
CA LEU A 152 -0.82 -11.31 -8.93
C LEU A 152 0.26 -12.18 -9.59
N VAL A 153 0.79 -13.19 -8.90
CA VAL A 153 1.81 -14.09 -9.44
C VAL A 153 1.34 -14.82 -10.69
N GLY A 154 0.05 -15.15 -10.78
CA GLY A 154 -0.56 -15.79 -11.94
C GLY A 154 -0.78 -14.89 -13.16
N LEU A 155 -0.52 -13.57 -13.06
CA LEU A 155 -0.74 -12.66 -14.18
C LEU A 155 0.36 -12.75 -15.22
N SER A 156 -0.03 -12.75 -16.49
CA SER A 156 0.88 -12.48 -17.59
C SER A 156 1.19 -10.98 -17.70
N VAL A 157 2.37 -10.64 -18.23
CA VAL A 157 2.77 -9.25 -18.49
C VAL A 157 1.73 -8.52 -19.36
N GLY A 158 1.15 -9.22 -20.35
CA GLY A 158 0.13 -8.66 -21.25
C GLY A 158 -1.20 -8.31 -20.56
N ALA A 159 -1.50 -8.91 -19.41
CA ALA A 159 -2.72 -8.61 -18.66
C ALA A 159 -2.62 -7.32 -17.84
N LEU A 160 -1.41 -6.82 -17.56
CA LEU A 160 -1.17 -5.71 -16.64
C LEU A 160 -1.79 -4.38 -17.12
N ASP A 161 -1.73 -4.05 -18.41
CA ASP A 161 -2.32 -2.77 -18.89
C ASP A 161 -3.86 -2.78 -18.77
N SER A 162 -4.47 -3.87 -19.22
CA SER A 162 -5.92 -4.05 -19.18
C SER A 162 -6.43 -4.09 -17.74
N LEU A 163 -5.69 -4.71 -16.83
CA LEU A 163 -5.99 -4.68 -15.40
C LEU A 163 -5.82 -3.27 -14.81
N ALA A 164 -4.75 -2.55 -15.17
CA ALA A 164 -4.52 -1.18 -14.69
C ALA A 164 -5.67 -0.23 -15.02
N ARG A 165 -6.23 -0.31 -16.23
CA ARG A 165 -7.40 0.49 -16.63
C ARG A 165 -8.62 0.24 -15.76
N ARG A 166 -8.87 -1.04 -15.44
CA ARG A 166 -9.98 -1.50 -14.60
C ARG A 166 -9.81 -1.14 -13.12
N MET A 167 -8.58 -1.23 -12.62
CA MET A 167 -8.27 -0.98 -11.20
C MET A 167 -8.06 0.49 -10.87
N ALA A 168 -7.74 1.33 -11.86
CA ALA A 168 -7.48 2.75 -11.65
C ALA A 168 -8.59 3.52 -10.89
N PRO A 169 -9.90 3.27 -11.11
CA PRO A 169 -10.96 3.88 -10.31
C PRO A 169 -10.94 3.49 -8.81
N ALA A 170 -10.34 2.35 -8.46
CA ALA A 170 -10.19 1.91 -7.07
C ALA A 170 -8.92 2.43 -6.39
N LEU A 171 -8.09 3.20 -7.10
CA LEU A 171 -6.91 3.81 -6.51
C LEU A 171 -7.31 4.76 -5.38
N ALA A 172 -6.74 4.52 -4.20
CA ALA A 172 -6.95 5.36 -3.04
C ALA A 172 -5.64 5.55 -2.27
N ALA A 173 -5.59 6.59 -1.44
CA ALA A 173 -4.56 6.77 -0.44
C ALA A 173 -4.73 5.71 0.66
N ARG A 174 -3.63 5.10 1.06
CA ARG A 174 -3.64 4.11 2.13
C ARG A 174 -3.90 4.80 3.45
N PHE A 175 -4.67 4.17 4.34
CA PHE A 175 -5.07 4.77 5.60
C PHE A 175 -5.77 6.13 5.42
N CYS A 176 -6.53 6.31 4.32
CA CYS A 176 -7.21 7.57 4.01
C CYS A 176 -8.12 8.10 5.13
N THR A 177 -8.67 7.22 5.96
CA THR A 177 -9.48 7.56 7.14
C THR A 177 -8.65 7.92 8.39
N ARG A 178 -7.32 7.89 8.31
CA ARG A 178 -6.39 8.15 9.42
C ARG A 178 -5.67 9.48 9.19
N GLU A 179 -6.38 10.59 9.36
CA GLU A 179 -5.83 11.94 9.12
C GLU A 179 -4.52 12.18 9.89
N ARG A 180 -4.45 11.74 11.15
CA ARG A 180 -3.24 11.84 11.99
C ARG A 180 -2.01 11.22 11.33
N PHE A 181 -2.14 10.10 10.64
CA PHE A 181 -1.04 9.47 9.92
C PHE A 181 -0.53 10.38 8.80
N TRP A 182 -1.43 10.93 8.00
CA TRP A 182 -1.10 11.82 6.89
C TRP A 182 -0.53 13.16 7.34
N SER A 183 -1.00 13.72 8.45
CA SER A 183 -0.39 14.90 9.07
C SER A 183 1.04 14.61 9.53
N MET A 184 1.26 13.50 10.27
CA MET A 184 2.59 13.11 10.73
C MET A 184 3.54 12.82 9.57
N LEU A 185 3.05 12.21 8.49
CA LEU A 185 3.82 12.01 7.26
C LEU A 185 4.29 13.35 6.67
N GLY A 186 3.38 14.32 6.56
CA GLY A 186 3.71 15.66 6.08
C GLY A 186 4.67 16.43 6.99
N ASP A 187 4.61 16.21 8.30
CA ASP A 187 5.55 16.78 9.27
C ASP A 187 6.94 16.12 9.15
N ALA A 188 7.01 14.79 9.06
CA ALA A 188 8.27 14.07 8.88
C ALA A 188 8.96 14.41 7.55
N ALA A 189 8.18 14.55 6.48
CA ALA A 189 8.69 15.00 5.18
C ALA A 189 9.25 16.43 5.22
N ARG A 190 8.75 17.27 6.14
CA ARG A 190 9.23 18.63 6.36
C ARG A 190 10.51 18.70 7.16
N THR A 191 10.59 17.91 8.23
CA THR A 191 11.78 17.91 9.07
C THR A 191 12.92 17.20 8.40
N GLY A 192 12.66 16.15 7.59
CA GLY A 192 13.53 15.53 6.58
C GLY A 192 14.86 14.92 7.05
N THR A 193 15.33 15.33 8.23
CA THR A 193 16.60 15.01 8.86
C THR A 193 16.42 14.50 10.28
N ASP A 194 15.25 14.71 10.90
CA ASP A 194 14.94 14.19 12.23
C ASP A 194 14.61 12.68 12.14
N PRO A 195 15.54 11.79 12.55
CA PRO A 195 15.34 10.36 12.44
C PRO A 195 14.19 9.86 13.31
N ALA A 196 13.89 10.53 14.42
CA ALA A 196 12.82 10.14 15.33
C ALA A 196 11.44 10.36 14.72
N CYS A 197 11.26 11.46 13.97
CA CYS A 197 10.02 11.71 13.24
C CYS A 197 9.81 10.71 12.11
N ILE A 198 10.87 10.40 11.35
CA ILE A 198 10.83 9.41 10.27
C ILE A 198 10.47 8.03 10.82
N GLU A 199 11.16 7.59 11.87
CA GLU A 199 10.93 6.28 12.48
C GLU A 199 9.52 6.17 13.07
N ARG A 200 9.02 7.24 13.69
CA ARG A 200 7.65 7.26 14.23
C ARG A 200 6.60 7.05 13.13
N VAL A 201 6.77 7.68 11.96
CA VAL A 201 5.85 7.49 10.83
C VAL A 201 5.97 6.07 10.28
N ARG A 202 7.19 5.53 10.13
CA ARG A 202 7.42 4.14 9.70
C ARG A 202 6.72 3.14 10.61
N LEU A 203 6.96 3.23 11.92
CA LEU A 203 6.33 2.35 12.90
C LEU A 203 4.82 2.49 12.89
N LEU A 204 4.29 3.71 12.83
CA LEU A 204 2.84 3.93 12.77
C LEU A 204 2.21 3.28 11.53
N GLY A 205 2.82 3.42 10.35
CA GLY A 205 2.30 2.79 9.13
C GLY A 205 2.34 1.26 9.20
N LEU A 206 3.41 0.69 9.75
CA LEU A 206 3.50 -0.76 9.99
C LEU A 206 2.45 -1.24 10.99
N GLN A 207 2.21 -0.50 12.08
CA GLN A 207 1.17 -0.80 13.07
C GLN A 207 -0.23 -0.74 12.46
N LEU A 208 -0.53 0.29 11.67
CA LEU A 208 -1.80 0.41 10.96
C LEU A 208 -2.00 -0.76 9.99
N GLN A 209 -0.94 -1.12 9.25
CA GLN A 209 -0.98 -2.27 8.36
C GLN A 209 -1.22 -3.59 9.09
N GLY A 210 -0.53 -3.84 10.21
CA GLY A 210 -0.72 -5.02 11.03
C GLY A 210 -2.12 -5.08 11.66
N ALA A 211 -2.64 -3.95 12.14
CA ALA A 211 -3.98 -3.86 12.72
C ALA A 211 -5.08 -4.18 11.69
N ASP A 212 -4.95 -3.69 10.46
CA ASP A 212 -5.90 -4.01 9.40
C ASP A 212 -5.85 -5.49 9.00
N ALA A 213 -4.66 -6.08 8.92
CA ALA A 213 -4.49 -7.51 8.65
C ALA A 213 -5.12 -8.38 9.76
N ALA A 214 -4.92 -8.00 11.03
CA ALA A 214 -5.50 -8.70 12.17
C ALA A 214 -7.04 -8.63 12.17
N ARG A 215 -7.62 -7.47 11.83
CA ARG A 215 -9.08 -7.30 11.69
C ARG A 215 -9.65 -8.20 10.60
N ALA A 216 -9.02 -8.25 9.43
CA ALA A 216 -9.46 -9.12 8.33
C ALA A 216 -9.46 -10.60 8.74
N GLN A 217 -8.40 -11.05 9.43
CA GLN A 217 -8.32 -12.43 9.95
C GLN A 217 -9.41 -12.75 10.98
N GLN A 218 -9.73 -11.81 11.87
CA GLN A 218 -10.81 -11.97 12.86
C GLN A 218 -12.18 -12.12 12.19
N LEU A 219 -12.48 -11.30 11.18
CA LEU A 219 -13.73 -11.37 10.42
C LEU A 219 -13.86 -12.72 9.70
N TYR A 220 -12.79 -13.17 9.04
CA TYR A 220 -12.77 -14.48 8.36
C TYR A 220 -13.01 -15.65 9.34
N ARG A 221 -12.38 -15.61 10.53
CA ARG A 221 -12.60 -16.62 11.58
C ARG A 221 -14.05 -16.64 12.08
N ARG A 222 -14.70 -15.48 12.20
CA ARG A 222 -16.12 -15.40 12.58
C ARG A 222 -17.02 -15.98 11.50
N GLN A 223 -16.79 -15.61 10.23
CA GLN A 223 -17.57 -16.10 9.10
C GLN A 223 -17.50 -17.63 8.95
N ARG A 224 -16.32 -18.24 9.13
CA ARG A 224 -16.17 -19.70 9.09
C ARG A 224 -16.94 -20.41 10.21
N ARG A 225 -17.01 -19.82 11.39
CA ARG A 225 -17.77 -20.40 12.51
C ARG A 225 -19.29 -20.35 12.26
N SER A 226 -19.78 -19.30 11.62
CA SER A 226 -21.21 -19.18 11.27
C SER A 226 -21.65 -20.04 10.08
N THR A 227 -20.75 -20.56 9.25
CA THR A 227 -21.09 -21.47 8.14
C THR A 227 -21.03 -22.95 8.53
N GLN A 228 -20.52 -23.28 9.72
CA GLN A 228 -20.40 -24.64 10.24
C GLN A 228 -21.42 -24.97 11.33
N ALA A 229 -22.25 -24.00 11.72
CA ALA A 229 -23.38 -24.15 12.64
C ALA A 229 -24.68 -24.07 11.84
#